data_AF-A0A3D0STI3-F1
#
_entry.id   AF-A0A3D0STI3-F1
#
_cell.length_a   1.000
_cell.length_b   1.000
_cell.length_c   1.000
_cell.angle_alpha   90.00
_cell.angle_beta   90.00
_cell.angle_gamma   90.00
#
_symmetry.space_group_name_H-M   'P 1'
#
loop_
_entity.id
_entity.type
_entity.pdbx_description
1 polymer ?
#
loop_
_entity_poly.entity_id
_entity_poly.type
_entity_poly.pdbx_seq_one_letter_code
_entity_poly.pdbx_strand_id
1 'polypeptide(L)'
;MDFITRYRQPSLVESQAGLMLVFLASTGLAGEPQPAVLPAIFSGEIAQPLVFRNLLLGLRQTVESRFYRPDLWRLLDPVITSGHRLLRMECFSSCASVYARA
;
A
#
# COMPACT_ATOMS: atom_id res chain seq x y z
N MET A 1 -5.90 5.31 23.41
CA MET A 1 -4.90 6.08 22.64
C MET A 1 -5.38 6.05 21.21
N ASP A 2 -6.07 7.12 20.78
CA ASP A 2 -6.70 7.18 19.45
C ASP A 2 -5.65 7.60 18.42
N PHE A 3 -4.98 6.61 17.83
CA PHE A 3 -4.15 6.87 16.65
C PHE A 3 -5.06 6.89 15.42
N ILE A 4 -5.66 8.04 15.13
CA ILE A 4 -6.32 8.26 13.85
C ILE A 4 -5.22 8.42 12.80
N THR A 5 -4.83 7.31 12.18
CA THR A 5 -3.92 7.31 11.02
C THR A 5 -4.62 8.00 9.86
N ARG A 6 -4.22 9.25 9.59
CA ARG A 6 -4.74 10.04 8.46
C ARG A 6 -3.60 10.28 7.48
N TYR A 7 -3.71 9.66 6.31
CA TYR A 7 -2.79 9.94 5.21
C TYR A 7 -2.93 11.41 4.78
N ARG A 8 -1.79 12.04 4.46
CA ARG A 8 -1.76 13.45 4.02
C ARG A 8 -2.37 13.62 2.62
N GLN A 9 -2.27 12.59 1.79
CA GLN A 9 -2.79 12.54 0.42
C GLN A 9 -3.13 11.10 0.02
N PRO A 10 -4.05 10.87 -0.94
CA PRO A 10 -4.32 9.54 -1.48
C PRO A 10 -3.14 9.01 -2.31
N SER A 11 -3.04 7.68 -2.45
CA SER A 11 -2.13 7.03 -3.39
C SER A 11 -2.51 7.39 -4.84
N LEU A 12 -1.52 7.49 -5.72
CA LEU A 12 -1.67 7.88 -7.12
C LEU A 12 -0.91 6.92 -8.03
N VAL A 13 -1.44 6.70 -9.23
CA VAL A 13 -0.71 6.01 -10.30
C VAL A 13 -0.65 6.95 -11.50
N GLU A 14 0.56 7.18 -12.02
CA GLU A 14 0.82 8.07 -13.15
C GLU A 14 1.59 7.33 -14.24
N SER A 15 1.36 7.68 -15.50
CA SER A 15 2.09 7.14 -16.64
C SER A 15 2.97 8.23 -17.23
N GLN A 16 4.29 8.09 -17.14
CA GLN A 16 5.25 9.09 -17.62
C GLN A 16 6.38 8.42 -18.41
N ALA A 17 6.64 8.91 -19.63
CA ALA A 17 7.73 8.43 -20.51
C ALA A 17 7.73 6.90 -20.74
N GLY A 18 6.55 6.27 -20.77
CA GLY A 18 6.41 4.81 -20.92
C GLY A 18 6.61 4.00 -19.63
N LEU A 19 6.85 4.67 -18.50
CA LEU A 19 6.92 4.06 -17.17
C LEU A 19 5.58 4.26 -16.43
N MET A 20 5.20 3.25 -15.64
CA MET A 20 4.06 3.32 -14.73
C MET A 20 4.59 3.64 -13.32
N LEU A 21 4.40 4.87 -12.87
CA LEU A 21 4.82 5.36 -11.57
C LEU A 21 3.70 5.15 -10.56
N VAL A 22 4.03 4.54 -9.42
CA VAL A 22 3.09 4.32 -8.31
C VAL A 22 3.55 5.16 -7.12
N PHE A 23 2.72 6.11 -6.70
CA PHE A 23 2.93 6.94 -5.52
C PHE A 23 2.03 6.43 -4.41
N LEU A 24 2.63 5.94 -3.33
CA LEU A 24 1.87 5.46 -2.17
C LEU A 24 1.61 6.61 -1.21
N ALA A 25 0.39 6.67 -0.67
CA ALA A 25 0.10 7.47 0.50
C ALA A 25 1.03 7.04 1.64
N SER A 26 1.78 7.99 2.20
CA SER A 26 2.66 7.74 3.34
C SER A 26 2.14 8.43 4.59
N THR A 27 2.41 7.83 5.74
CA THR A 27 2.21 8.44 7.04
C THR A 27 3.57 8.95 7.51
N GLY A 28 3.65 10.24 7.82
CA GLY A 28 4.83 10.87 8.42
C GLY A 28 4.43 11.52 9.74
N LEU A 29 5.34 11.56 10.71
CA LEU A 29 5.13 12.30 11.95
C LEU A 29 4.96 13.80 11.61
N ALA A 30 3.86 14.40 12.09
CA ALA A 30 3.60 15.82 11.90
C ALA A 30 4.67 16.63 12.64
N GLY A 31 5.45 17.44 11.92
CA GLY A 31 6.44 18.37 12.50
C GLY A 31 7.88 18.18 12.04
N GLU A 32 8.22 17.07 11.40
CA GLU A 32 9.56 16.87 10.84
C GLU A 32 9.70 17.59 9.48
N PRO A 33 10.80 18.36 9.25
CA PRO A 33 11.05 18.98 7.97
C PRO A 33 11.10 17.91 6.88
N GLN A 34 10.28 18.10 5.84
CA GLN A 34 10.23 17.22 4.68
C GLN A 34 11.62 17.15 4.06
N PRO A 35 12.32 16.00 4.05
CA PRO A 35 13.58 15.91 3.34
C PRO A 35 13.34 16.25 1.86
N ALA A 36 14.28 16.98 1.24
CA ALA A 36 14.20 17.37 -0.17
C ALA A 36 14.06 16.16 -1.13
N VAL A 37 14.39 14.98 -0.61
CA VAL A 37 14.10 13.67 -1.19
C VAL A 37 12.92 13.09 -0.39
N LEU A 38 11.78 12.86 -1.04
CA LEU A 38 10.66 12.13 -0.42
C LEU A 38 11.22 10.87 0.28
N PRO A 39 10.87 10.59 1.55
CA PRO A 39 11.36 9.39 2.22
C PRO A 39 10.89 8.17 1.42
N ALA A 40 11.81 7.60 0.65
CA ALA A 40 11.55 6.40 -0.11
C ALA A 40 11.47 5.25 0.89
N ILE A 41 10.26 4.75 1.11
CA ILE A 41 10.03 3.57 1.96
C ILE A 41 10.78 2.36 1.37
N PHE A 42 10.91 2.33 0.03
CA PHE A 42 11.73 1.40 -0.72
C PHE A 42 12.37 2.09 -1.92
N SER A 43 13.62 1.77 -2.23
CA SER A 43 14.30 2.13 -3.47
C SER A 43 14.78 0.85 -4.17
N GLY A 44 14.44 0.67 -5.44
CA GLY A 44 14.86 -0.49 -6.22
C GLY A 44 13.96 -0.77 -7.41
N GLU A 45 14.24 -1.88 -8.10
CA GLU A 45 13.49 -2.33 -9.27
C GLU A 45 12.67 -3.58 -8.93
N ILE A 46 11.45 -3.66 -9.47
CA ILE A 46 10.62 -4.85 -9.38
C ILE A 46 11.00 -5.77 -10.53
N ALA A 47 11.52 -6.96 -10.22
CA ALA A 47 11.95 -7.93 -11.24
C ALA A 47 10.80 -8.38 -12.17
N GLN A 48 9.56 -8.44 -11.65
CA GLN A 48 8.38 -8.84 -12.41
C GLN A 48 7.18 -7.90 -12.14
N PRO A 49 7.15 -6.72 -12.78
CA PRO A 49 6.15 -5.68 -12.47
C PRO A 49 4.70 -6.13 -12.67
N LEU A 50 4.43 -6.93 -13.71
CA LEU A 50 3.09 -7.45 -13.99
C LEU A 50 2.62 -8.46 -12.94
N VAL A 51 3.52 -9.32 -12.45
CA VAL A 51 3.22 -10.26 -11.37
C VAL A 51 2.93 -9.48 -10.09
N PHE A 52 3.78 -8.52 -9.74
CA PHE A 52 3.59 -7.64 -8.60
C PHE A 52 2.23 -6.92 -8.64
N ARG A 53 1.88 -6.31 -9.78
CA ARG A 53 0.56 -5.70 -10.01
C ARG A 53 -0.59 -6.68 -9.79
N ASN A 54 -0.51 -7.88 -10.37
CA ASN A 54 -1.57 -8.88 -10.26
C ASN A 54 -1.74 -9.36 -8.81
N LEU A 55 -0.65 -9.49 -8.06
CA LEU A 55 -0.69 -9.84 -6.63
C LEU A 55 -1.36 -8.73 -5.81
N LEU A 56 -1.05 -7.45 -6.06
CA LEU A 56 -1.75 -6.33 -5.41
C LEU A 56 -3.25 -6.33 -5.70
N LEU A 57 -3.65 -6.58 -6.94
CA LEU A 57 -5.06 -6.67 -7.32
C LEU A 57 -5.74 -7.89 -6.70
N GLY A 58 -5.07 -9.04 -6.63
CA GLY A 58 -5.57 -10.25 -5.98
C GLY A 58 -5.77 -10.06 -4.48
N LEU A 59 -4.82 -9.41 -3.80
CA LEU A 59 -4.95 -9.06 -2.38
C LEU A 59 -6.17 -8.16 -2.16
N ARG A 60 -6.32 -7.10 -2.97
CA ARG A 60 -7.49 -6.20 -2.93
C ARG A 60 -8.80 -6.98 -3.09
N GLN A 61 -8.94 -7.77 -4.15
CA GLN A 61 -10.14 -8.54 -4.41
C GLN A 61 -10.47 -9.50 -3.25
N THR A 62 -9.44 -10.12 -2.68
CA THR A 62 -9.60 -11.02 -1.54
C THR A 62 -10.13 -10.26 -0.32
N VAL A 63 -9.52 -9.14 0.07
CA VAL A 63 -10.00 -8.37 1.24
C VAL A 63 -11.31 -7.63 1.00
N GLU A 64 -11.69 -7.36 -0.25
CA GLU A 64 -13.01 -6.85 -0.62
C GLU A 64 -14.13 -7.89 -0.43
N SER A 65 -13.82 -9.20 -0.38
CA SER A 65 -14.80 -10.27 -0.06
C SER A 65 -15.29 -10.25 1.41
N ARG A 66 -14.78 -9.31 2.21
CA ARG A 66 -15.20 -9.06 3.58
C ARG A 66 -16.71 -8.85 3.72
N PHE A 67 -17.20 -9.00 4.95
CA PHE A 67 -18.55 -8.55 5.30
C PHE A 67 -18.76 -7.08 4.93
N TYR A 68 -19.88 -6.79 4.28
CA TYR A 68 -20.25 -5.45 3.85
C TYR A 68 -20.42 -4.52 5.05
N ARG A 69 -19.43 -3.65 5.24
CA ARG A 69 -19.35 -2.63 6.29
C ARG A 69 -18.89 -1.32 5.63
N PRO A 70 -19.80 -0.50 5.10
CA PRO A 70 -19.46 0.71 4.35
C PRO A 70 -18.81 1.78 5.22
N ASP A 71 -18.94 1.69 6.54
CA ASP A 71 -18.27 2.51 7.55
C ASP A 71 -16.75 2.28 7.61
N LEU A 72 -16.27 1.13 7.14
CA LEU A 72 -14.88 0.67 7.32
C LEU A 72 -14.09 0.60 6.00
N TRP A 73 -14.20 1.57 5.11
CA TRP A 73 -13.48 1.54 3.82
C TRP A 73 -12.00 1.95 3.89
N ARG A 74 -11.55 2.49 5.03
CA ARG A 74 -10.29 3.24 5.16
C ARG A 74 -9.02 2.41 5.44
N LEU A 75 -9.13 1.09 5.60
CA LEU A 75 -8.02 0.23 6.04
C LEU A 75 -7.85 -0.98 5.11
N LEU A 76 -7.60 -0.74 3.82
CA LEU A 76 -7.44 -1.79 2.81
C LEU A 76 -6.05 -1.76 2.13
N ASP A 77 -5.14 -0.90 2.60
CA ASP A 77 -3.79 -0.83 2.03
C ASP A 77 -2.99 -2.07 2.46
N PRO A 78 -2.32 -2.76 1.51
CA PRO A 78 -1.47 -3.89 1.86
C PRO A 78 -0.21 -3.42 2.59
N VAL A 79 0.24 -4.22 3.55
CA VAL A 79 1.57 -4.12 4.17
C VAL A 79 2.56 -4.84 3.27
N ILE A 80 3.59 -4.12 2.79
CA ILE A 80 4.64 -4.68 1.95
C ILE A 80 5.96 -4.64 2.74
N THR A 81 6.59 -5.80 2.87
CA THR A 81 7.92 -5.94 3.48
C THR A 81 8.91 -6.40 2.42
N SER A 82 10.08 -5.76 2.36
CA SER A 82 11.18 -6.13 1.46
C SER A 82 12.33 -6.72 2.26
N GLY A 83 12.90 -7.83 1.78
CA GLY A 83 14.07 -8.46 2.38
C GLY A 83 14.60 -9.60 1.53
N HIS A 84 15.91 -9.85 1.56
CA HIS A 84 16.55 -10.95 0.80
C HIS A 84 16.21 -10.97 -0.71
N ARG A 85 16.04 -9.79 -1.34
CA ARG A 85 15.61 -9.63 -2.75
C ARG A 85 14.22 -10.20 -3.04
N LEU A 86 13.40 -10.39 -2.01
CA LEU A 86 12.03 -10.84 -2.08
C LEU A 86 11.11 -9.75 -1.50
N LEU A 87 9.88 -9.74 -2.00
CA LEU A 87 8.80 -8.95 -1.46
C LEU A 87 7.77 -9.89 -0.85
N ARG A 88 7.26 -9.48 0.30
CA ARG A 88 6.15 -10.11 0.97
C ARG A 88 5.03 -9.10 1.10
N MET A 89 3.83 -9.51 0.72
CA MET A 89 2.66 -8.65 0.73
C MET A 89 1.58 -9.27 1.60
N GLU A 90 1.02 -8.49 2.51
CA GLU A 90 -0.04 -8.91 3.42
C GLU A 90 -1.17 -7.88 3.38
N CYS A 91 -2.42 -8.31 3.42
CA CYS A 91 -3.55 -7.40 3.43
C CYS A 91 -4.62 -7.88 4.40
N PHE A 92 -5.26 -6.93 5.07
CA PHE A 92 -6.29 -7.17 6.07
C PHE A 92 -7.53 -6.39 5.67
N SER A 93 -8.69 -7.04 5.73
CA SER A 93 -9.95 -6.30 5.66
C SER A 93 -10.12 -5.42 6.89
N SER A 94 -10.73 -4.25 6.72
CA SER A 94 -10.96 -3.31 7.82
C SER A 94 -11.85 -3.84 8.96
N CYS A 95 -12.63 -4.89 8.72
CA CYS A 95 -13.43 -5.58 9.75
C CYS A 95 -12.72 -6.81 10.34
N ALA A 96 -11.44 -7.02 10.01
CA ALA A 96 -10.60 -8.14 10.45
C ALA A 96 -11.14 -9.54 10.14
N SER A 97 -12.13 -9.68 9.25
CA SER A 97 -12.73 -10.97 8.89
C SER A 97 -11.97 -11.72 7.79
N VAL A 98 -11.20 -11.01 6.98
CA VAL A 98 -10.41 -11.56 5.87
C VAL A 98 -8.96 -11.08 5.97
N TYR A 99 -8.05 -12.03 5.76
CA TYR A 99 -6.61 -11.85 5.67
C TYR A 99 -6.07 -12.58 4.42
N ALA A 100 -5.15 -11.95 3.71
CA ALA A 100 -4.51 -12.52 2.53
C ALA A 100 -2.99 -12.24 2.54
N ARG A 101 -2.22 -13.16 1.96
CA ARG A 101 -0.76 -13.06 1.80
C ARG A 101 -0.33 -13.54 0.42
N ALA A 102 0.67 -12.87 -0.14
CA ALA A 102 1.40 -13.25 -1.35
C ALA A 102 2.92 -13.05 -1.18
#